data_AF-A0A1S3KA70-F1
#
_entry.id   AF-A0A1S3KA70-F1
#
_cell.length_a   1.000
_cell.length_b   1.000
_cell.length_c   1.000
_cell.angle_alpha   90.00
_cell.angle_beta   90.00
_cell.angle_gamma   90.00
#
_symmetry.space_group_name_H-M   'P 1'
#
loop_
_entity.id
_entity.type
_entity.pdbx_description
1 polymer ?
#
loop_
_entity_poly.entity_id
_entity_poly.type
_entity_poly.pdbx_seq_one_letter_code
_entity_poly.pdbx_strand_id
1 'polypeptide(L)'
;MSMPPKKGKDTKMRIRAFPMTMDEKYVNNIWALLKNAIQEIQKKNNSGLSFEELYRNAYTMVLHKHGEKLYTGLREVVSEHLVNKVRGDVEQALNNNFLQTLNSAWNDHQTSMVMIRDILMYMDRVYVQQNGVDNVYNLGLIIFRDQVVRCPVIRDHLRQTLLEMVARERKGEVVDR
;
A
#
# COMPACT_ATOMS: atom_id res chain seq x y z
N MET A 1 80.43 -6.40 -2.46
CA MET A 1 79.41 -7.16 -1.71
C MET A 1 78.18 -6.27 -1.56
N SER A 2 77.15 -6.50 -2.37
CA SER A 2 75.91 -5.71 -2.39
C SER A 2 74.78 -6.53 -1.77
N MET A 3 74.11 -5.97 -0.76
CA MET A 3 72.96 -6.61 -0.09
C MET A 3 71.72 -6.61 -1.00
N PRO A 4 70.86 -7.65 -0.95
CA PRO A 4 69.63 -7.67 -1.73
C PRO A 4 68.53 -6.79 -1.08
N PRO A 5 67.61 -6.23 -1.86
CA PRO A 5 66.55 -5.38 -1.35
C PRO A 5 65.48 -6.19 -0.59
N LYS A 6 65.04 -5.69 0.56
CA LYS A 6 63.94 -6.26 1.33
C LYS A 6 62.61 -6.03 0.60
N LYS A 7 61.93 -7.12 0.21
CA LYS A 7 60.55 -7.08 -0.30
C LYS A 7 59.59 -6.62 0.80
N GLY A 8 58.96 -5.47 0.61
CA GLY A 8 57.83 -5.03 1.44
C GLY A 8 56.66 -6.00 1.30
N LYS A 9 56.09 -6.43 2.43
CA LYS A 9 54.86 -7.22 2.44
C LYS A 9 53.68 -6.30 2.14
N ASP A 10 53.17 -6.35 0.91
CA ASP A 10 51.87 -5.79 0.56
C ASP A 10 50.79 -6.47 1.40
N THR A 11 50.39 -5.81 2.48
CA THR A 11 49.32 -6.28 3.34
C THR A 11 48.01 -5.89 2.69
N LYS A 12 47.61 -6.68 1.69
CA LYS A 12 46.33 -6.52 0.98
C LYS A 12 45.21 -6.59 2.02
N MET A 13 44.59 -5.46 2.34
CA MET A 13 43.45 -5.42 3.26
C MET A 13 42.35 -6.33 2.72
N ARG A 14 42.11 -7.46 3.39
CA ARG A 14 40.92 -8.27 3.16
C ARG A 14 39.75 -7.57 3.85
N ILE A 15 39.00 -6.78 3.10
CA ILE A 15 37.68 -6.31 3.52
C ILE A 15 36.82 -7.55 3.68
N ARG A 16 36.43 -7.88 4.92
CA ARG A 16 35.47 -8.96 5.19
C ARG A 16 34.16 -8.57 4.48
N ALA A 17 33.58 -9.49 3.72
CA ALA A 17 32.26 -9.29 3.16
C ALA A 17 31.29 -9.01 4.32
N PHE A 18 30.64 -7.86 4.30
CA PHE A 18 29.53 -7.59 5.21
C PHE A 18 28.45 -8.66 4.97
N PRO A 19 27.77 -9.15 6.02
CA PRO A 19 26.66 -10.08 5.84
C PRO A 19 25.66 -9.47 4.84
N MET A 20 25.52 -10.08 3.66
CA MET A 20 24.62 -9.60 2.59
C MET A 20 23.14 -9.81 2.94
N THR A 21 22.85 -10.60 3.96
CA THR A 21 21.52 -11.07 4.32
C THR A 21 21.07 -10.42 5.62
N MET A 22 19.96 -9.69 5.58
CA MET A 22 19.29 -9.23 6.80
C MET A 22 18.78 -10.43 7.59
N ASP A 23 18.88 -10.35 8.91
CA ASP A 23 18.25 -11.33 9.79
C ASP A 23 16.72 -11.32 9.61
N GLU A 24 16.11 -12.50 9.51
CA GLU A 24 14.69 -12.65 9.22
C GLU A 24 13.81 -12.01 10.30
N LYS A 25 14.23 -12.09 11.56
CA LYS A 25 13.54 -11.44 12.68
C LYS A 25 13.54 -9.91 12.51
N TYR A 26 14.65 -9.34 12.06
CA TYR A 26 14.74 -7.90 11.78
C TYR A 26 13.82 -7.49 10.63
N VAL A 27 13.77 -8.27 9.54
CA VAL A 27 12.84 -8.04 8.42
C VAL A 27 11.39 -8.10 8.88
N ASN A 28 11.04 -9.08 9.72
CA ASN A 28 9.69 -9.22 10.27
C ASN A 28 9.32 -8.04 11.18
N ASN A 29 10.26 -7.51 11.96
CA ASN A 29 10.04 -6.32 12.79
C ASN A 29 9.79 -5.08 11.94
N ILE A 30 10.58 -4.87 10.87
CA ILE A 30 10.35 -3.76 9.94
C ILE A 30 8.98 -3.88 9.29
N TRP A 31 8.62 -5.08 8.82
CA TRP A 31 7.31 -5.32 8.23
C TRP A 31 6.18 -5.04 9.23
N ALA A 32 6.30 -5.49 10.47
CA ALA A 32 5.30 -5.22 11.51
C ALA A 32 5.11 -3.70 11.74
N LEU A 33 6.21 -2.94 11.77
CA LEU A 33 6.17 -1.48 11.88
C LEU A 33 5.44 -0.85 10.68
N LEU A 34 5.79 -1.24 9.45
CA LEU A 34 5.14 -0.74 8.24
C LEU A 34 3.65 -1.13 8.18
N LYS A 35 3.31 -2.37 8.53
CA LYS A 35 1.92 -2.85 8.62
C LYS A 35 1.10 -1.99 9.57
N ASN A 36 1.62 -1.73 10.77
CA ASN A 36 0.94 -0.88 11.75
C ASN A 36 0.75 0.54 11.21
N ALA A 37 1.77 1.14 10.59
CA ALA A 37 1.65 2.48 10.01
C ALA A 37 0.60 2.54 8.89
N ILE A 38 0.54 1.53 8.01
CA ILE A 38 -0.49 1.43 6.96
C ILE A 38 -1.88 1.37 7.59
N GLN A 39 -2.07 0.57 8.65
CA GLN A 39 -3.34 0.48 9.36
C GLN A 39 -3.72 1.80 10.05
N GLU A 40 -2.77 2.53 10.62
CA GLU A 40 -3.03 3.85 11.21
C GLU A 40 -3.40 4.89 10.13
N ILE A 41 -2.77 4.85 8.96
CA ILE A 41 -3.15 5.68 7.81
C ILE A 41 -4.58 5.37 7.36
N GLN A 42 -4.95 4.09 7.26
CA GLN A 42 -6.31 3.65 6.91
C GLN A 42 -7.36 4.10 7.95
N LYS A 43 -6.99 4.18 9.23
CA LYS A 43 -7.81 4.74 10.31
C LYS A 43 -7.81 6.27 10.37
N LYS A 44 -7.14 6.95 9.42
CA LYS A 44 -6.93 8.41 9.39
C LYS A 44 -6.15 8.95 10.60
N ASN A 45 -5.35 8.11 11.26
CA ASN A 45 -4.53 8.45 12.42
C ASN A 45 -3.04 8.60 12.03
N ASN A 46 -2.75 9.47 11.06
CA ASN A 46 -1.40 9.61 10.49
C ASN A 46 -0.52 10.70 11.13
N SER A 47 -1.05 11.50 12.05
CA SER A 47 -0.36 12.66 12.64
C SER A 47 0.89 12.29 13.47
N GLY A 48 0.94 11.08 14.04
CA GLY A 48 2.07 10.58 14.82
C GLY A 48 3.11 9.80 14.02
N LEU A 49 2.96 9.68 12.69
CA LEU A 49 3.82 8.84 11.87
C LEU A 49 5.03 9.60 11.34
N SER A 50 6.22 9.02 11.51
CA SER A 50 7.45 9.52 10.88
C SER A 50 7.58 8.98 9.45
N PHE A 51 7.19 9.77 8.45
CA PHE A 51 7.28 9.37 7.04
C PHE A 51 8.71 9.05 6.59
N GLU A 52 9.71 9.77 7.13
CA GLU A 52 11.11 9.49 6.84
C GLU A 52 11.54 8.11 7.37
N GLU A 53 11.16 7.78 8.60
CA GLU A 53 11.48 6.48 9.20
C GLU A 53 10.81 5.34 8.43
N LEU A 54 9.52 5.50 8.11
CA LEU A 54 8.74 4.54 7.35
C LEU A 54 9.33 4.32 5.96
N TYR A 55 9.68 5.40 5.25
CA TYR A 55 10.33 5.32 3.96
C TYR A 55 11.69 4.61 4.04
N ARG A 56 12.54 4.95 5.03
CA ARG A 56 13.85 4.31 5.23
C ARG A 56 13.72 2.80 5.49
N ASN A 57 12.72 2.42 6.27
CA ASN A 57 12.40 1.02 6.56
C ASN A 57 11.95 0.26 5.30
N ALA A 58 11.01 0.82 4.53
CA ALA A 58 10.56 0.25 3.26
C ALA A 58 11.70 0.14 2.23
N TYR A 59 12.51 1.19 2.11
CA TYR A 59 13.73 1.21 1.29
C TYR A 59 14.67 0.06 1.67
N THR A 60 14.93 -0.13 2.97
CA THR A 60 15.83 -1.17 3.48
C THR A 60 15.35 -2.57 3.11
N MET A 61 14.05 -2.85 3.22
CA MET A 61 13.47 -4.13 2.81
C MET A 61 13.68 -4.40 1.32
N VAL A 62 13.38 -3.43 0.46
CA VAL A 62 13.52 -3.59 -1.00
C VAL A 62 14.99 -3.73 -1.41
N LEU A 63 15.88 -2.93 -0.80
CA LEU A 63 17.33 -2.97 -1.05
C LEU A 63 17.89 -4.38 -0.79
N HIS A 64 17.48 -5.01 0.29
CA HIS A 64 17.91 -6.37 0.68
C HIS A 64 17.00 -7.47 0.11
N LYS A 65 16.34 -7.21 -1.03
CA LYS A 65 15.59 -8.22 -1.80
C LYS A 65 14.34 -8.77 -1.11
N HIS A 66 13.77 -8.07 -0.13
CA HIS A 66 12.49 -8.41 0.51
C HIS A 66 11.29 -7.62 -0.08
N GLY A 67 11.39 -7.18 -1.33
CA GLY A 67 10.32 -6.44 -2.01
C GLY A 67 9.03 -7.26 -2.20
N GLU A 68 9.14 -8.57 -2.45
CA GLU A 68 7.99 -9.47 -2.61
C GLU A 68 7.17 -9.59 -1.31
N LYS A 69 7.86 -9.76 -0.17
CA LYS A 69 7.22 -9.81 1.15
C LYS A 69 6.48 -8.51 1.44
N LEU A 70 7.10 -7.37 1.12
CA LEU A 70 6.50 -6.05 1.33
C LEU A 70 5.27 -5.83 0.42
N TYR A 71 5.36 -6.22 -0.86
CA TYR A 71 4.27 -6.09 -1.83
C TYR A 71 3.07 -6.98 -1.46
N THR A 72 3.33 -8.24 -1.14
CA THR A 72 2.30 -9.21 -0.73
C THR A 72 1.64 -8.77 0.57
N GLY A 73 2.44 -8.36 1.55
CA GLY A 73 1.93 -7.84 2.82
C GLY A 73 1.08 -6.58 2.63
N LEU A 74 1.48 -5.65 1.77
CA LEU A 74 0.66 -4.48 1.42
C LEU A 74 -0.70 -4.90 0.87
N ARG A 75 -0.71 -5.82 -0.11
CA ARG A 75 -1.94 -6.33 -0.72
C ARG A 75 -2.87 -6.93 0.32
N GLU A 76 -2.33 -7.74 1.24
CA GLU A 76 -3.09 -8.36 2.33
C GLU A 76 -3.71 -7.32 3.25
N VAL A 77 -2.92 -6.36 3.75
CA VAL A 77 -3.39 -5.32 4.69
C VAL A 77 -4.46 -4.43 4.06
N VAL A 78 -4.29 -4.03 2.79
CA VAL A 78 -5.30 -3.25 2.07
C VAL A 78 -6.58 -4.07 1.84
N SER A 79 -6.44 -5.33 1.44
CA SER A 79 -7.59 -6.22 1.23
C SER A 79 -8.37 -6.45 2.53
N GLU A 80 -7.67 -6.74 3.62
CA GLU A 80 -8.25 -6.97 4.93
C GLU A 80 -9.07 -5.76 5.41
N HIS A 81 -8.51 -4.55 5.30
CA HIS A 81 -9.22 -3.33 5.67
C HIS A 81 -10.47 -3.10 4.82
N LEU A 82 -10.37 -3.26 3.50
CA LEU A 82 -11.49 -3.02 2.60
C LEU A 82 -12.62 -4.03 2.79
N VAL A 83 -12.29 -5.30 3.07
CA VAL A 83 -13.28 -6.36 3.29
C VAL A 83 -13.92 -6.25 4.68
N ASN A 84 -13.10 -6.12 5.73
CA ASN A 84 -13.60 -6.24 7.10
C ASN A 84 -14.20 -4.94 7.64
N LYS A 85 -13.82 -3.78 7.08
CA LYS A 85 -14.31 -2.48 7.53
C LYS A 85 -15.12 -1.77 6.46
N VAL A 86 -14.50 -1.43 5.34
CA VAL A 86 -15.13 -0.53 4.34
C VAL A 86 -16.35 -1.14 3.69
N ARG A 87 -16.29 -2.41 3.27
CA ARG A 87 -17.43 -3.12 2.69
C ARG A 87 -18.61 -3.16 3.68
N GLY A 88 -18.34 -3.52 4.94
CA GLY A 88 -19.37 -3.59 5.97
C GLY A 88 -20.07 -2.24 6.20
N ASP A 89 -19.31 -1.15 6.23
CA ASP A 89 -19.86 0.21 6.38
C ASP A 89 -20.76 0.59 5.19
N VAL A 90 -20.35 0.27 3.97
CA VAL A 90 -21.14 0.54 2.76
C VAL A 90 -22.40 -0.33 2.71
N GLU A 91 -22.31 -1.60 3.10
CA GLU A 91 -23.45 -2.53 3.16
C GLU A 91 -24.50 -2.08 4.19
N GLN A 92 -24.07 -1.57 5.35
CA GLN A 92 -24.98 -1.01 6.35
C GLN A 92 -25.69 0.27 5.86
N ALA A 93 -25.07 1.00 4.94
CA ALA A 93 -25.60 2.24 4.37
C ALA A 93 -26.48 2.04 3.13
N LEU A 94 -26.74 0.80 2.68
CA LEU A 94 -27.51 0.55 1.44
C LEU A 94 -28.85 1.28 1.41
N ASN A 95 -29.59 1.27 2.53
CA ASN A 95 -30.90 1.91 2.60
C ASN A 95 -30.86 3.31 3.23
N ASN A 96 -29.68 3.85 3.54
CA ASN A 96 -29.52 5.16 4.17
C ASN A 96 -28.18 5.82 3.82
N ASN A 97 -28.23 6.90 3.02
CA ASN A 97 -27.05 7.65 2.57
C ASN A 97 -26.02 6.81 1.79
N PHE A 98 -26.46 5.80 1.03
CA PHE A 98 -25.60 4.86 0.32
C PHE A 98 -24.50 5.54 -0.54
N LEU A 99 -24.88 6.43 -1.47
CA LEU A 99 -23.93 7.08 -2.37
C LEU A 99 -22.97 8.00 -1.62
N GLN A 100 -23.43 8.69 -0.58
CA GLN A 100 -22.59 9.54 0.25
C GLN A 100 -21.54 8.70 1.00
N THR A 101 -21.97 7.58 1.61
CA THR A 101 -21.07 6.66 2.32
C THR A 101 -20.07 6.02 1.37
N LEU A 102 -20.51 5.55 0.20
CA LEU A 102 -19.63 4.96 -0.82
C LEU A 102 -18.61 5.99 -1.35
N ASN A 103 -19.04 7.23 -1.62
CA ASN A 103 -18.16 8.28 -2.08
C ASN A 103 -17.17 8.72 -1.00
N SER A 104 -17.60 8.82 0.27
CA SER A 104 -16.68 9.09 1.39
C SER A 104 -15.64 7.98 1.51
N ALA A 105 -16.06 6.72 1.49
CA ALA A 105 -15.16 5.56 1.55
C ALA A 105 -14.15 5.57 0.39
N TRP A 106 -14.58 5.95 -0.81
CA TRP A 106 -13.69 6.11 -1.96
C TRP A 106 -12.66 7.22 -1.75
N ASN A 107 -13.08 8.42 -1.33
CA ASN A 107 -12.19 9.55 -1.08
C ASN A 107 -11.16 9.24 0.02
N ASP A 108 -11.60 8.55 1.08
CA ASP A 108 -10.74 8.09 2.16
C ASP A 108 -9.72 7.06 1.68
N HIS A 109 -10.15 6.11 0.83
CA HIS A 109 -9.27 5.15 0.20
C HIS A 109 -8.23 5.82 -0.70
N GLN A 110 -8.63 6.77 -1.55
CA GLN A 110 -7.68 7.52 -2.38
C GLN A 110 -6.64 8.26 -1.54
N THR A 111 -7.09 8.95 -0.48
CA THR A 111 -6.23 9.73 0.42
C THR A 111 -5.22 8.83 1.15
N SER A 112 -5.68 7.70 1.68
CA SER A 112 -4.81 6.71 2.34
C SER A 112 -3.80 6.09 1.37
N MET A 113 -4.23 5.70 0.16
CA MET A 113 -3.35 5.10 -0.84
C MET A 113 -2.27 6.06 -1.35
N VAL A 114 -2.53 7.37 -1.42
CA VAL A 114 -1.48 8.36 -1.74
C VAL A 114 -0.38 8.36 -0.68
N MET A 115 -0.74 8.41 0.61
CA MET A 115 0.25 8.36 1.69
C MET A 115 1.03 7.05 1.73
N ILE A 116 0.35 5.92 1.52
CA ILE A 116 0.98 4.59 1.47
C ILE A 116 1.97 4.50 0.31
N ARG A 117 1.58 5.01 -0.88
CA ARG A 117 2.47 5.10 -2.04
C ARG A 117 3.71 5.94 -1.74
N ASP A 118 3.55 7.06 -1.05
CA ASP A 118 4.67 7.95 -0.75
C ASP A 118 5.68 7.29 0.21
N ILE A 119 5.20 6.53 1.21
CA ILE A 119 6.05 5.69 2.09
C ILE A 119 6.76 4.58 1.30
N LEU A 120 6.04 3.93 0.38
CA LEU A 120 6.53 2.78 -0.39
C LEU A 120 7.14 3.17 -1.74
N MET A 121 7.48 4.44 -1.94
CA MET A 121 7.91 4.99 -3.23
C MET A 121 9.09 4.24 -3.86
N TYR A 122 10.04 3.77 -3.05
CA TYR A 122 11.18 3.01 -3.57
C TYR A 122 10.78 1.62 -4.08
N MET A 123 9.78 0.98 -3.46
CA MET A 123 9.22 -0.29 -3.97
C MET A 123 8.60 -0.09 -5.35
N ASP A 124 7.85 1.00 -5.54
CA ASP A 124 7.26 1.36 -6.84
C ASP A 124 8.32 1.58 -7.92
N ARG A 125 9.42 2.26 -7.58
CA ARG A 125 10.49 2.56 -8.54
C ARG A 125 11.37 1.36 -8.89
N VAL A 126 11.54 0.41 -7.97
CA VAL A 126 12.50 -0.69 -8.14
C VAL A 126 11.79 -2.02 -8.29
N TYR A 127 11.11 -2.49 -7.24
CA TYR A 127 10.53 -3.82 -7.21
C TYR A 127 9.40 -3.96 -8.24
N VAL A 128 8.47 -3.00 -8.28
CA VAL A 128 7.30 -3.05 -9.18
C VAL A 128 7.74 -3.04 -10.64
N GLN A 129 8.66 -2.15 -11.01
CA GLN A 129 9.19 -2.07 -12.39
C GLN A 129 9.94 -3.35 -12.80
N GLN A 130 10.77 -3.90 -11.90
CA GLN A 130 11.55 -5.11 -12.19
C GLN A 130 10.68 -6.36 -12.35
N ASN A 131 9.57 -6.45 -11.62
CA ASN A 131 8.72 -7.64 -11.61
C ASN A 131 7.46 -7.50 -12.49
N GLY A 132 7.21 -6.33 -13.08
CA GLY A 132 6.07 -6.10 -13.97
C GLY A 132 4.70 -6.24 -13.27
N VAL A 133 4.64 -5.93 -11.96
CA VAL A 133 3.40 -5.95 -11.17
C VAL A 133 2.74 -4.57 -11.14
N ASP A 134 1.50 -4.48 -10.65
CA ASP A 134 0.82 -3.20 -10.49
C ASP A 134 1.52 -2.33 -9.44
N ASN A 135 1.68 -1.03 -9.71
CA ASN A 135 2.17 -0.07 -8.73
C ASN A 135 1.20 0.05 -7.53
N VAL A 136 1.70 0.60 -6.42
CA VAL A 136 0.96 0.69 -5.15
C VAL A 136 -0.43 1.32 -5.33
N TYR A 137 -0.52 2.42 -6.09
CA TYR A 137 -1.79 3.11 -6.29
C TYR A 137 -2.78 2.26 -7.10
N ASN A 138 -2.34 1.71 -8.23
CA ASN A 138 -3.16 0.86 -9.09
C ASN A 138 -3.60 -0.42 -8.39
N LEU A 139 -2.73 -1.03 -7.59
CA LEU A 139 -3.09 -2.15 -6.72
C LEU A 139 -4.24 -1.75 -5.78
N GLY A 140 -4.15 -0.59 -5.14
CA GLY A 140 -5.23 -0.03 -4.33
C GLY A 140 -6.55 0.13 -5.10
N LEU A 141 -6.51 0.62 -6.34
CA LEU A 141 -7.70 0.75 -7.20
C LEU A 141 -8.33 -0.61 -7.50
N ILE A 142 -7.51 -1.61 -7.84
CA ILE A 142 -7.95 -2.97 -8.16
C ILE A 142 -8.63 -3.60 -6.96
N ILE A 143 -8.02 -3.52 -5.77
CA ILE A 143 -8.59 -4.12 -4.56
C ILE A 143 -9.91 -3.41 -4.19
N PHE A 144 -9.99 -2.07 -4.24
CA PHE A 144 -11.25 -1.36 -3.97
C PHE A 144 -12.35 -1.69 -4.97
N ARG A 145 -12.01 -1.74 -6.27
CA ARG A 145 -12.93 -2.16 -7.33
C ARG A 145 -13.49 -3.54 -7.05
N ASP A 146 -12.64 -4.52 -6.78
CA ASP A 146 -13.05 -5.92 -6.69
C ASP A 146 -13.70 -6.25 -5.34
N GLN A 147 -13.20 -5.66 -4.25
CA GLN A 147 -13.69 -5.95 -2.90
C GLN A 147 -14.84 -5.06 -2.45
N VAL A 148 -15.00 -3.85 -2.99
CA VAL A 148 -16.08 -2.94 -2.56
C VAL A 148 -17.08 -2.73 -3.68
N VAL A 149 -16.67 -2.06 -4.76
CA VAL A 149 -17.61 -1.61 -5.82
C VAL A 149 -18.27 -2.77 -6.56
N ARG A 150 -17.51 -3.83 -6.84
CA ARG A 150 -17.99 -5.02 -7.57
C ARG A 150 -18.49 -6.14 -6.67
N CYS A 151 -18.53 -5.94 -5.35
CA CYS A 151 -19.24 -6.85 -4.46
C CYS A 151 -20.70 -6.97 -4.96
N PRO A 152 -21.26 -8.18 -5.16
CA PRO A 152 -22.56 -8.34 -5.82
C PRO A 152 -23.67 -7.45 -5.25
N VAL A 153 -23.77 -7.37 -3.92
CA VAL A 153 -24.78 -6.57 -3.22
C VAL A 153 -24.60 -5.07 -3.51
N ILE A 154 -23.39 -4.55 -3.32
CA ILE A 154 -23.06 -3.14 -3.55
C ILE A 154 -23.21 -2.77 -5.03
N ARG A 155 -22.71 -3.62 -5.93
CA ARG A 155 -22.75 -3.42 -7.39
C ARG A 155 -24.17 -3.29 -7.90
N ASP A 156 -25.03 -4.23 -7.53
CA ASP A 156 -26.39 -4.29 -8.04
C ASP A 156 -27.22 -3.13 -7.47
N HIS A 157 -27.01 -2.80 -6.19
CA HIS A 157 -27.63 -1.63 -5.56
C HIS A 157 -27.16 -0.31 -6.20
N LEU A 158 -25.84 -0.12 -6.38
CA LEU A 158 -25.28 1.06 -7.04
C LEU A 158 -25.86 1.27 -8.44
N ARG A 159 -25.93 0.20 -9.25
CA ARG A 159 -26.53 0.27 -10.58
C ARG A 159 -27.98 0.73 -10.49
N GLN A 160 -28.77 0.14 -9.58
CA GLN A 160 -30.18 0.49 -9.44
C GLN A 160 -30.35 1.95 -9.00
N THR A 161 -29.64 2.40 -7.97
CA THR A 161 -29.71 3.77 -7.46
C THR A 161 -29.40 4.79 -8.55
N LEU A 162 -28.32 4.59 -9.32
CA LEU A 162 -27.93 5.52 -10.38
C LEU A 162 -28.96 5.57 -11.51
N LEU A 163 -29.52 4.42 -11.92
CA LEU A 163 -30.56 4.38 -12.95
C LEU A 163 -31.85 5.05 -12.49
N GLU A 164 -32.24 4.86 -11.23
CA GLU A 164 -33.40 5.52 -10.63
C GLU A 164 -33.23 7.04 -10.56
N MET A 165 -32.05 7.53 -10.17
CA MET A 165 -31.76 8.97 -10.17
C MET A 165 -31.89 9.58 -11.57
N VAL A 166 -31.31 8.94 -12.59
CA VAL A 166 -31.45 9.40 -13.99
C VAL A 166 -32.91 9.37 -14.44
N ALA A 167 -33.67 8.34 -14.07
CA ALA A 167 -35.09 8.24 -14.42
C ALA A 167 -35.94 9.34 -13.74
N ARG A 168 -35.63 9.68 -12.49
CA ARG A 168 -36.28 10.77 -11.74
C ARG A 168 -35.94 12.15 -12.33
N GLU A 169 -34.67 12.39 -12.66
CA GLU A 169 -34.26 13.63 -13.33
C GLU A 169 -35.00 13.82 -14.66
N ARG A 170 -35.12 12.74 -15.46
CA ARG A 170 -35.88 12.77 -16.73
C ARG A 170 -37.38 13.04 -16.54
N LYS A 171 -37.94 12.80 -15.35
CA LYS A 171 -39.32 13.14 -15.00
C LYS A 171 -39.47 14.57 -14.47
N GLY A 172 -38.39 15.34 -14.39
CA GLY A 172 -38.38 16.72 -13.91
C GLY A 172 -38.16 16.86 -12.40
N GLU A 173 -37.79 15.77 -11.70
CA GLU A 173 -37.42 15.85 -10.29
C GLU A 173 -35.99 16.38 -10.13
N VAL A 174 -35.75 17.20 -9.11
CA VAL A 174 -34.39 17.60 -8.73
C VAL A 174 -33.72 16.45 -8.01
N VAL A 175 -32.66 15.90 -8.59
CA VAL A 175 -31.79 14.90 -7.96
C VAL A 175 -30.48 15.54 -7.54
N ASP A 176 -29.90 15.05 -6.44
CA ASP A 176 -28.58 15.48 -5.99
C ASP A 176 -27.53 15.02 -7.01
N ARG A 177 -26.69 15.95 -7.46
CA ARG A 177 -25.77 15.76 -8.59
C ARG A 177 -24.34 15.47 -8.14
#